data_AF-A0A955ADT7-F1
#
_entry.id   AF-A0A955ADT7-F1
#
_cell.length_a   1.000
_cell.length_b   1.000
_cell.length_c   1.000
_cell.angle_alpha   90.00
_cell.angle_beta   90.00
_cell.angle_gamma   90.00
#
_symmetry.space_group_name_H-M   'P 1'
#
loop_
_entity.id
_entity.type
_entity.pdbx_description
1 polymer ?
#
loop_
_entity_poly.entity_id
_entity_poly.type
_entity_poly.pdbx_seq_one_letter_code
_entity_poly.pdbx_strand_id
1 'polypeptide(L)'
;MAIETSIKSEQQPARKSASQTKARVKKMTRADWNFWLDVFLLLNFMALIWAMVIVQFVFPAGPQSHGWLLWGWTYVDWCNVQFAVLCVMVAAILLHVMLHWSWVCGMVSSRLKRRDADGNVLPGGKRWDEGTQTLIGVGLLIVVLHVIGVAVAAAWLTIQPPPG
;
A
#
# COMPACT_ATOMS: atom_id res chain seq x y z
N MET A 1 5.12 7.54 -84.25
CA MET A 1 4.73 6.93 -82.95
C MET A 1 4.02 8.03 -82.18
N ALA A 2 2.81 8.49 -82.54
CA ALA A 2 1.54 7.75 -82.56
C ALA A 2 1.30 7.09 -81.19
N ILE A 3 0.24 7.29 -80.40
CA ILE A 3 -1.13 7.81 -80.53
C ILE A 3 -1.56 7.99 -79.06
N GLU A 4 -1.98 9.18 -78.62
CA GLU A 4 -3.39 9.58 -78.52
C GLU A 4 -4.20 8.81 -77.46
N THR A 5 -4.85 9.58 -76.59
CA THR A 5 -6.20 9.33 -76.06
C THR A 5 -6.36 8.14 -75.10
N SER A 6 -7.21 8.11 -74.09
CA SER A 6 -8.40 8.88 -73.80
C SER A 6 -8.91 8.36 -72.44
N ILE A 7 -9.54 9.24 -71.67
CA ILE A 7 -10.80 8.97 -70.96
C ILE A 7 -10.74 7.94 -69.81
N LYS A 8 -10.96 8.41 -68.57
CA LYS A 8 -12.25 8.28 -67.82
C LYS A 8 -11.96 8.71 -66.36
N SER A 9 -12.34 9.93 -65.98
CA SER A 9 -13.65 10.31 -65.39
C SER A 9 -13.91 9.74 -64.00
N GLU A 10 -14.48 10.61 -63.16
CA GLU A 10 -15.30 10.27 -61.98
C GLU A 10 -14.61 9.62 -60.79
N GLN A 11 -14.31 10.42 -59.75
CA GLN A 11 -15.23 10.57 -58.61
C GLN A 11 -14.61 11.42 -57.49
N GLN A 12 -15.20 12.60 -57.25
CA GLN A 12 -15.43 13.14 -55.90
C GLN A 12 -16.19 12.11 -55.04
N PRO A 13 -16.48 12.33 -53.74
CA PRO A 13 -15.79 13.07 -52.68
C PRO A 13 -15.75 12.27 -51.35
N ALA A 14 -15.12 12.85 -50.33
CA ALA A 14 -15.47 12.70 -48.92
C ALA A 14 -15.21 11.37 -48.16
N ARG A 15 -14.89 11.57 -46.87
CA ARG A 15 -15.10 10.67 -45.72
C ARG A 15 -14.23 9.41 -45.67
N LYS A 16 -13.19 9.47 -44.84
CA LYS A 16 -13.18 8.85 -43.48
C LYS A 16 -11.77 8.92 -42.88
N SER A 17 -11.57 9.89 -41.99
CA SER A 17 -10.71 9.67 -40.82
C SER A 17 -11.28 10.42 -39.61
N ALA A 18 -12.62 10.38 -39.49
CA ALA A 18 -13.23 10.45 -38.18
C ALA A 18 -12.95 9.10 -37.50
N SER A 19 -12.51 9.16 -36.23
CA SER A 19 -12.43 8.03 -35.31
C SER A 19 -11.29 7.03 -35.55
N GLN A 20 -10.08 7.39 -35.11
CA GLN A 20 -9.29 6.46 -34.30
C GLN A 20 -8.59 7.20 -33.14
N THR A 21 -9.38 7.95 -32.36
CA THR A 21 -9.04 8.16 -30.95
C THR A 21 -9.31 6.82 -30.25
N LYS A 22 -8.49 5.81 -30.49
CA LYS A 22 -8.48 4.61 -29.66
C LYS A 22 -8.03 5.09 -28.29
N ALA A 23 -8.99 5.27 -27.38
CA ALA A 23 -8.72 5.50 -25.97
C ALA A 23 -7.77 4.38 -25.53
N ARG A 24 -6.49 4.71 -25.38
CA ARG A 24 -5.47 3.78 -24.91
C ARG A 24 -5.86 3.50 -23.47
N VAL A 25 -6.50 2.35 -23.24
CA VAL A 25 -6.74 1.85 -21.89
C VAL A 25 -5.37 1.77 -21.23
N LYS A 26 -5.07 2.75 -20.37
CA LYS A 26 -3.81 2.81 -19.64
C LYS A 26 -3.81 1.60 -18.73
N LYS A 27 -3.07 0.54 -19.12
CA LYS A 27 -2.79 -0.56 -18.18
C LYS A 27 -2.10 0.08 -16.99
N MET A 28 -2.76 0.04 -15.83
CA MET A 28 -2.18 0.54 -14.59
C MET A 28 -0.87 -0.21 -14.35
N THR A 29 0.20 0.55 -14.27
CA THR A 29 1.52 0.00 -14.00
C THR A 29 1.61 -0.40 -12.53
N ARG A 30 2.51 -1.31 -12.16
CA ARG A 30 2.75 -1.66 -10.74
C ARG A 30 3.07 -0.42 -9.90
N ALA A 31 3.71 0.59 -10.50
CA ALA A 31 3.99 1.88 -9.87
C ALA A 31 2.72 2.68 -9.53
N ASP A 32 1.70 2.66 -10.41
CA ASP A 32 0.42 3.34 -10.15
C ASP A 32 -0.28 2.71 -8.93
N TRP A 33 -0.28 1.37 -8.82
CA TRP A 33 -0.86 0.67 -7.66
C TRP A 33 -0.14 0.95 -6.34
N ASN A 34 1.19 0.96 -6.36
CA ASN A 34 1.98 1.29 -5.18
C ASN A 34 1.70 2.72 -4.70
N PHE A 35 1.63 3.67 -5.64
CA PHE A 35 1.29 5.06 -5.31
C PHE A 35 -0.08 5.18 -4.65
N TRP A 36 -1.09 4.49 -5.18
CA TRP A 36 -2.43 4.48 -4.57
C TRP A 36 -2.44 3.86 -3.17
N LEU A 37 -1.64 2.82 -2.95
CA LEU A 37 -1.52 2.18 -1.64
C LEU A 37 -0.87 3.15 -0.63
N ASP A 38 0.15 3.91 -1.04
CA ASP A 38 0.81 4.90 -0.18
C ASP A 38 -0.14 6.06 0.18
N VAL A 39 -0.91 6.53 -0.80
CA VAL A 39 -1.97 7.52 -0.56
C VAL A 39 -3.03 6.96 0.39
N PHE A 40 -3.43 5.70 0.22
CA PHE A 40 -4.36 5.05 1.13
C PHE A 40 -3.79 4.94 2.55
N LEU A 41 -2.51 4.58 2.71
CA LEU A 41 -1.83 4.58 4.01
C LEU A 41 -1.87 5.96 4.65
N LEU A 42 -1.55 7.01 3.89
CA LEU A 42 -1.54 8.37 4.40
C LEU A 42 -2.93 8.80 4.88
N LEU A 43 -3.98 8.51 4.09
CA LEU A 43 -5.36 8.81 4.46
C LEU A 43 -5.80 8.03 5.70
N ASN A 44 -5.44 6.74 5.78
CA ASN A 44 -5.75 5.92 6.94
C ASN A 44 -5.04 6.44 8.20
N PHE A 45 -3.81 6.94 8.05
CA PHE A 45 -3.03 7.52 9.15
C PHE A 45 -3.67 8.82 9.65
N MET A 46 -4.11 9.68 8.73
CA MET A 46 -4.86 10.88 9.08
C MET A 46 -6.18 10.53 9.80
N ALA A 47 -6.90 9.51 9.32
CA ALA A 47 -8.12 9.03 9.99
C ALA A 47 -7.83 8.50 11.40
N LEU A 48 -6.72 7.79 11.60
CA LEU A 48 -6.32 7.29 12.91
C LEU A 48 -5.99 8.43 13.88
N ILE A 49 -5.19 9.41 13.45
CA ILE A 49 -4.88 10.60 14.25
C ILE A 49 -6.16 11.35 14.60
N TRP A 50 -7.04 11.55 13.61
CA TRP A 50 -8.31 12.23 13.83
C TRP A 50 -9.17 11.53 14.88
N ALA A 51 -9.30 10.19 14.81
CA ALA A 51 -10.01 9.40 15.81
C ALA A 51 -9.34 9.50 17.20
N MET A 52 -8.00 9.44 17.28
CA MET A 52 -7.28 9.63 18.54
C MET A 52 -7.54 11.00 19.16
N VAL A 53 -7.52 12.07 18.35
CA VAL A 53 -7.77 13.42 18.81
C VAL A 53 -9.20 13.56 19.35
N ILE A 54 -10.19 12.95 18.69
CA ILE A 54 -11.57 12.93 19.18
C ILE A 54 -11.66 12.23 20.53
N VAL A 55 -11.13 11.01 20.64
CA VAL A 55 -11.20 10.21 21.87
C VAL A 55 -10.45 10.90 23.02
N GLN A 56 -9.32 11.56 22.75
CA GLN A 56 -8.45 12.15 23.78
C GLN A 56 -8.85 13.56 24.21
N PHE A 57 -9.36 14.39 23.29
CA PHE A 57 -9.63 15.81 23.55
C PHE A 57 -11.11 16.19 23.56
N VAL A 58 -11.98 15.44 22.86
CA VAL A 58 -13.42 15.76 22.80
C VAL A 58 -14.18 15.08 23.92
N PHE A 59 -13.80 13.85 24.28
CA PHE A 59 -14.40 13.15 25.42
C PHE A 59 -13.64 13.45 26.73
N PRO A 60 -14.34 13.61 27.86
CA PRO A 60 -13.72 13.66 29.17
C PRO A 60 -13.07 12.30 29.52
N ALA A 61 -12.15 12.28 30.48
CA ALA A 61 -11.41 11.08 30.89
C ALA A 61 -12.35 9.88 31.14
N GLY A 62 -11.96 8.69 30.65
CA GLY A 62 -12.83 7.52 30.45
C GLY A 62 -13.81 7.11 31.58
N PRO A 63 -13.52 7.30 32.88
CA PRO A 63 -14.51 7.03 33.94
C PRO A 63 -15.68 8.03 33.99
N GLN A 64 -15.49 9.25 33.46
CA GLN A 64 -16.45 10.35 33.48
C GLN A 64 -17.22 10.54 32.17
N SER A 65 -16.90 9.75 31.13
CA SER A 65 -17.57 9.84 29.82
C SER A 65 -18.92 9.12 29.75
N HIS A 66 -19.38 8.50 30.85
CA HIS A 66 -20.68 7.84 30.90
C HIS A 66 -21.81 8.83 30.54
N GLY A 67 -22.55 8.50 29.48
CA GLY A 67 -23.68 9.30 28.99
C GLY A 67 -23.33 10.41 27.99
N TRP A 68 -22.04 10.64 27.69
CA TRP A 68 -21.63 11.59 26.65
C TRP A 68 -21.79 10.97 25.26
N LEU A 69 -22.50 11.69 24.39
CA LEU A 69 -22.73 11.31 23.01
C LEU A 69 -22.08 12.35 22.09
N LEU A 70 -21.20 11.89 21.20
CA LEU A 70 -20.67 12.70 20.11
C LEU A 70 -21.27 12.18 18.80
N TRP A 71 -22.08 13.02 18.15
CA TRP A 71 -22.84 12.66 16.94
C TRP A 71 -23.68 11.37 17.10
N GLY A 72 -24.19 11.14 18.30
CA GLY A 72 -24.99 9.95 18.62
C GLY A 72 -24.18 8.70 18.95
N TRP A 73 -22.85 8.78 18.97
CA TRP A 73 -21.96 7.67 19.33
C TRP A 73 -21.33 7.89 20.71
N THR A 74 -21.17 6.80 21.46
CA THR A 74 -20.56 6.81 22.78
C THR A 74 -19.03 6.82 22.69
N TYR A 75 -18.37 7.11 23.81
CA TYR A 75 -16.90 6.98 23.93
C TYR A 75 -16.40 5.60 23.47
N VAL A 76 -17.11 4.53 23.84
CA VAL A 76 -16.74 3.15 23.49
C VAL A 76 -16.82 2.92 21.98
N ASP A 77 -17.84 3.47 21.32
CA ASP A 77 -17.98 3.36 19.87
C ASP A 77 -16.82 4.04 19.13
N TRP A 78 -16.43 5.23 19.59
CA TRP A 78 -15.26 5.93 19.05
C TRP A 78 -13.95 5.19 19.29
N CYS A 79 -13.78 4.56 20.46
CA CYS A 79 -12.65 3.66 20.71
C CYS A 79 -12.66 2.44 19.77
N ASN A 80 -13.82 1.86 19.50
CA ASN A 80 -13.95 0.74 18.56
C ASN A 80 -13.60 1.15 17.13
N VAL A 81 -14.02 2.35 16.69
CA VAL A 81 -13.65 2.91 15.39
C VAL A 81 -12.14 3.14 15.31
N GLN A 82 -11.55 3.75 16.35
CA GLN A 82 -10.10 3.95 16.42
C GLN A 82 -9.36 2.61 16.33
N PHE A 83 -9.83 1.58 17.03
CA PHE A 83 -9.25 0.24 16.97
C PHE A 83 -9.40 -0.39 15.58
N ALA A 84 -10.57 -0.29 14.95
CA ALA A 84 -10.79 -0.80 13.60
C ALA A 84 -9.87 -0.12 12.57
N VAL A 85 -9.73 1.21 12.64
CA VAL A 85 -8.80 1.97 11.79
C VAL A 85 -7.36 1.54 12.04
N LEU A 86 -6.97 1.34 13.31
CA LEU A 86 -5.65 0.80 13.66
C LEU A 86 -5.40 -0.59 13.04
N CYS A 87 -6.38 -1.51 13.09
CA CYS A 87 -6.26 -2.82 12.46
C CYS A 87 -6.07 -2.71 10.94
N VAL A 88 -6.84 -1.84 10.28
CA VAL A 88 -6.70 -1.60 8.84
C VAL A 88 -5.34 -0.97 8.53
N MET A 89 -4.87 -0.03 9.34
CA MET A 89 -3.56 0.59 9.22
C MET A 89 -2.44 -0.46 9.27
N VAL A 90 -2.47 -1.33 10.28
CA VAL A 90 -1.48 -2.41 10.42
C VAL A 90 -1.53 -3.32 9.19
N ALA A 91 -2.70 -3.78 8.77
CA ALA A 91 -2.84 -4.62 7.59
C ALA A 91 -2.31 -3.93 6.31
N ALA A 92 -2.59 -2.64 6.14
CA ALA A 92 -2.13 -1.84 5.02
C ALA A 92 -0.61 -1.69 5.01
N ILE A 93 0.01 -1.43 6.18
CA ILE A 93 1.47 -1.38 6.33
C ILE A 93 2.09 -2.72 5.96
N LEU A 94 1.53 -3.84 6.42
CA LEU A 94 2.02 -5.17 6.08
C LEU A 94 1.99 -5.39 4.55
N LEU A 95 0.87 -5.05 3.91
CA LEU A 95 0.75 -5.13 2.45
C LEU A 95 1.75 -4.19 1.74
N HIS A 96 1.89 -2.95 2.20
CA HIS A 96 2.86 -1.99 1.68
C HIS A 96 4.29 -2.56 1.69
N VAL A 97 4.71 -3.10 2.85
CA VAL A 97 6.04 -3.69 3.02
C VAL A 97 6.25 -4.88 2.08
N MET A 98 5.24 -5.75 1.92
CA MET A 98 5.31 -6.88 0.99
C MET A 98 5.48 -6.43 -0.47
N LEU A 99 4.75 -5.38 -0.90
CA LEU A 99 4.84 -4.85 -2.27
C LEU A 99 6.17 -4.12 -2.50
N HIS A 100 6.66 -3.40 -1.49
CA HIS A 100 7.92 -2.66 -1.56
C HIS A 100 9.17 -3.55 -1.35
N TRP A 101 8.99 -4.80 -0.91
CA TRP A 101 10.08 -5.72 -0.57
C TRP A 101 11.11 -5.91 -1.71
N SER A 102 10.64 -5.92 -2.96
CA SER A 102 11.51 -5.98 -4.14
C SER A 102 12.42 -4.74 -4.27
N TRP A 103 11.90 -3.55 -3.97
CA TRP A 103 12.68 -2.32 -3.88
C TRP A 103 13.64 -2.37 -2.70
N VAL A 104 13.22 -2.88 -1.54
CA VAL A 104 14.11 -3.02 -0.37
C VAL A 104 15.29 -3.92 -0.70
N CYS A 105 15.07 -5.06 -1.36
CA CYS A 105 16.16 -5.93 -1.82
C CYS A 105 17.09 -5.22 -2.82
N GLY A 106 16.53 -4.40 -3.73
CA GLY A 106 17.32 -3.55 -4.64
C GLY A 106 18.16 -2.50 -3.88
N MET A 107 17.58 -1.85 -2.88
CA MET A 107 18.24 -0.86 -2.03
C MET A 107 19.34 -1.52 -1.18
N VAL A 108 19.04 -2.64 -0.54
CA VAL A 108 20.01 -3.40 0.26
C VAL A 108 21.14 -3.90 -0.62
N SER A 109 20.86 -4.53 -1.77
CA SER A 109 21.92 -5.02 -2.67
C SER A 109 22.76 -3.88 -3.27
N SER A 110 22.16 -2.73 -3.58
CA SER A 110 22.91 -1.54 -4.03
C SER A 110 23.79 -0.94 -2.93
N ARG A 111 23.39 -1.05 -1.66
CA ARG A 111 24.20 -0.64 -0.48
C ARG A 111 25.23 -1.70 -0.09
N LEU A 112 24.95 -2.99 -0.31
CA LEU A 112 25.81 -4.12 0.03
C LEU A 112 26.80 -4.51 -1.07
N LYS A 113 26.72 -3.89 -2.27
CA LYS A 113 27.80 -3.94 -3.25
C LYS A 113 29.03 -3.26 -2.65
N ARG A 114 29.77 -4.01 -1.85
CA ARG A 114 31.16 -3.73 -1.52
C ARG A 114 31.88 -3.65 -2.85
N ARG A 115 32.35 -2.46 -3.19
CA ARG A 115 33.38 -2.28 -4.22
C ARG A 115 34.62 -3.00 -3.70
N ASP A 116 35.20 -3.83 -4.54
CA ASP A 116 36.52 -4.38 -4.25
C ASP A 116 37.56 -3.27 -4.19
N ALA A 117 38.73 -3.51 -3.59
CA ALA A 117 39.81 -2.51 -3.48
C ALA A 117 40.25 -1.95 -4.84
N ASP A 118 40.01 -2.69 -5.93
CA ASP A 118 40.31 -2.32 -7.32
C ASP A 118 39.12 -1.75 -8.11
N GLY A 119 37.99 -1.43 -7.45
CA GLY A 119 36.84 -0.76 -8.09
C GLY A 119 35.99 -1.64 -9.02
N ASN A 120 36.34 -2.92 -9.18
CA ASN A 120 35.59 -3.86 -10.02
C ASN A 120 34.34 -4.40 -9.30
N VAL A 121 33.23 -4.50 -10.03
CA VAL A 121 31.98 -5.12 -9.56
C VAL A 121 32.08 -6.63 -9.75
N LEU A 122 32.33 -7.38 -8.67
CA LEU A 122 32.44 -8.84 -8.72
C LEU A 122 31.16 -9.49 -9.31
N PRO A 123 31.26 -10.27 -10.41
CA PRO A 123 30.13 -10.97 -11.01
C PRO A 123 29.91 -12.30 -10.30
N GLY A 124 29.51 -12.26 -9.03
CA GLY A 124 29.27 -13.47 -8.22
C GLY A 124 27.95 -13.47 -7.43
N GLY A 125 27.17 -12.40 -7.50
CA GLY A 125 25.90 -12.31 -6.80
C GLY A 125 24.84 -13.16 -7.50
N LYS A 126 24.65 -14.40 -7.06
CA LYS A 126 23.48 -15.23 -7.40
C LYS A 126 22.23 -14.36 -7.26
N ARG A 127 21.60 -14.05 -8.39
CA ARG A 127 20.40 -13.20 -8.44
C ARG A 127 19.33 -13.95 -7.62
N TRP A 128 18.94 -13.39 -6.48
CA TRP A 128 17.99 -14.06 -5.59
C TRP A 128 16.66 -14.16 -6.34
N ASP A 129 16.14 -15.38 -6.49
CA ASP A 129 14.87 -15.60 -7.17
C ASP A 129 13.78 -14.81 -6.46
N GLU A 130 12.90 -14.18 -7.26
CA GLU A 130 11.81 -13.33 -6.80
C GLU A 130 10.93 -14.06 -5.77
N GLY A 131 10.72 -15.38 -5.97
CA GLY A 131 10.01 -16.23 -5.02
C GLY A 131 10.71 -16.44 -3.68
N THR A 132 12.05 -16.55 -3.67
CA THR A 132 12.82 -16.69 -2.41
C THR A 132 12.76 -15.39 -1.61
N GLN A 133 12.80 -14.25 -2.29
CA GLN A 133 12.64 -12.95 -1.65
C GLN A 133 11.26 -12.80 -1.00
N THR A 134 10.18 -13.13 -1.71
CA THR A 134 8.83 -13.10 -1.15
C THR A 134 8.69 -14.05 0.04
N LEU A 135 9.28 -15.24 -0.03
CA LEU A 135 9.22 -16.23 1.07
C LEU A 135 9.89 -15.71 2.35
N ILE A 136 11.02 -15.01 2.22
CA ILE A 136 11.71 -14.38 3.37
C ILE A 136 10.88 -13.23 3.94
N GLY A 137 10.31 -12.39 3.06
CA GLY A 137 9.43 -11.30 3.49
C GLY A 137 8.21 -11.81 4.26
N VAL A 138 7.54 -12.85 3.73
CA VAL A 138 6.42 -13.54 4.39
C VAL A 138 6.86 -14.20 5.70
N GLY A 139 8.01 -14.89 5.70
CA GLY A 139 8.55 -15.55 6.90
C GLY A 139 8.82 -14.56 8.03
N LEU A 140 9.45 -13.42 7.73
CA LEU A 140 9.69 -12.36 8.70
C LEU A 140 8.36 -11.77 9.22
N LEU A 141 7.39 -11.55 8.34
CA LEU A 141 6.05 -11.07 8.69
C LEU A 141 5.35 -12.02 9.70
N ILE A 142 5.40 -13.32 9.42
CA ILE A 142 4.82 -14.35 10.29
C ILE A 142 5.48 -14.32 11.67
N VAL A 143 6.81 -14.22 11.73
CA VAL A 143 7.54 -14.14 13.00
C VAL A 143 7.14 -12.90 13.80
N VAL A 144 7.12 -11.72 13.17
CA VAL A 144 6.72 -10.46 13.84
C VAL A 144 5.28 -10.56 14.36
N LEU A 145 4.36 -11.10 13.56
CA LEU A 145 2.96 -11.26 13.96
C LEU A 145 2.83 -12.22 15.15
N HIS A 146 3.59 -13.32 15.17
CA HIS A 146 3.60 -14.25 16.31
C HIS A 146 4.17 -13.60 17.58
N VAL A 147 5.25 -12.82 17.46
CA VAL A 147 5.83 -12.11 18.62
C VAL A 147 4.81 -11.13 19.22
N ILE A 148 4.11 -10.36 18.39
CA ILE A 148 3.06 -9.44 18.85
C ILE A 148 1.90 -10.24 19.47
N GLY A 149 1.45 -11.31 18.81
CA GLY A 149 0.36 -12.16 19.32
C GLY A 149 0.68 -12.79 20.68
N VAL A 150 1.91 -13.29 20.85
CA VAL A 150 2.40 -13.82 22.13
C VAL A 150 2.47 -12.73 23.19
N ALA A 151 2.94 -11.52 22.86
CA ALA A 151 2.97 -10.40 23.80
C ALA A 151 1.56 -9.99 24.26
N VAL A 152 0.58 -9.95 23.35
CA VAL A 152 -0.82 -9.67 23.67
C VAL A 152 -1.42 -10.79 24.53
N ALA A 153 -1.16 -12.05 24.19
CA ALA A 153 -1.62 -13.20 24.98
C ALA A 153 -1.02 -13.19 26.40
N ALA A 154 0.28 -12.88 26.52
CA ALA A 154 0.93 -12.71 27.81
C ALA A 154 0.29 -11.58 28.62
N ALA A 155 0.06 -10.42 28.00
CA ALA A 155 -0.61 -9.30 28.65
C ALA A 155 -2.01 -9.68 29.15
N TRP A 156 -2.79 -10.39 28.33
CA TRP A 156 -4.12 -10.88 28.69
C TRP A 156 -4.08 -11.84 29.88
N LEU A 157 -3.12 -12.76 29.93
CA LEU A 157 -2.94 -13.69 31.05
C LEU A 157 -2.51 -13.02 32.35
N THR A 158 -1.90 -11.82 32.27
CA THR A 158 -1.43 -11.07 33.44
C THR A 158 -2.45 -10.08 34.01
N ILE A 159 -3.65 -9.97 33.42
CA ILE A 159 -4.71 -9.11 33.95
C ILE A 159 -5.15 -9.62 35.33
N GLN A 160 -5.00 -8.78 36.35
CA GLN A 160 -5.50 -9.04 37.70
C GLN A 160 -6.84 -8.33 37.90
N PRO A 161 -7.85 -8.99 38.51
CA PRO A 161 -9.07 -8.32 38.90
C PRO A 161 -8.79 -7.27 39.98
N PRO A 162 -9.61 -6.20 40.08
CA PRO A 162 -9.44 -5.21 41.14
C PRO A 162 -9.54 -5.89 42.51
N PRO A 163 -8.71 -5.49 43.50
CA PRO A 163 -8.82 -5.98 44.86
C PRO A 163 -10.22 -5.61 45.39
N GLY A 164 -10.99 -6.65 45.71
CA GLY A 164 -12.32 -6.52 46.33
C GLY A 164 -12.25 -6.17 47.81
#